data_AF-A0A538GSL0-F1
#
_entry.id   AF-A0A538GSL0-F1
#
_cell.length_a   1.000
_cell.length_b   1.000
_cell.length_c   1.000
_cell.angle_alpha   90.00
_cell.angle_beta   90.00
_cell.angle_gamma   90.00
#
_symmetry.space_group_name_H-M   'P 1'
#
loop_
_entity.id
_entity.type
_entity.pdbx_description
1 polymer ?
#
loop_
_entity_poly.entity_id
_entity_poly.type
_entity_poly.pdbx_seq_one_letter_code
_entity_poly.pdbx_strand_id
1 'polypeptide(L)'
;MFSPVEQDLERGWPGRIEGDKVIQLAAQTLQAFFTGGGTAREHAEYPLADVVFRAPVLRPPSIRIFDDAGDFAFANPAAIKAADEDPGVPGAEQVERVAAIIGAAGAIGGFTPLVEWVAPHLQGAKQRDFALTLGPVVTTPDEGFPPGVDWGRLVAHAAENTTLTPGDLIVR
;
A
#
# COMPACT_ATOMS: atom_id res chain seq x y z
N MET A 1 8.01 0.65 -3.20
CA MET A 1 8.35 0.84 -4.63
C MET A 1 9.22 2.08 -4.72
N PHE A 2 10.10 2.20 -5.71
CA PHE A 2 10.96 3.38 -5.85
C PHE A 2 11.27 3.71 -7.30
N SER A 3 11.64 4.95 -7.58
CA SER A 3 12.30 5.33 -8.83
C SER A 3 13.64 6.00 -8.52
N PRO A 4 14.70 5.78 -9.31
CA PRO A 4 15.88 6.63 -9.23
C PRO A 4 15.49 8.10 -9.43
N VAL A 5 16.14 9.04 -8.75
CA VAL A 5 15.83 10.49 -8.88
C VAL A 5 15.92 11.00 -10.32
N GLU A 6 16.80 10.42 -11.13
CA GLU A 6 17.01 10.78 -12.54
C GLU A 6 15.93 10.19 -13.47
N GLN A 7 15.06 9.31 -12.99
CA GLN A 7 14.03 8.64 -13.77
C GLN A 7 12.64 8.89 -13.16
N ASP A 8 11.79 9.61 -13.89
CA ASP A 8 10.42 9.83 -13.45
C ASP A 8 9.53 8.63 -13.81
N LEU A 9 9.52 7.64 -12.91
CA LEU A 9 8.65 6.46 -13.03
C LEU A 9 7.48 6.61 -12.06
N GLU A 10 6.28 6.85 -12.58
CA GLU A 10 5.04 6.98 -11.79
C GLU A 10 4.87 5.84 -10.77
N ARG A 11 5.06 4.59 -11.22
CA ARG A 11 4.94 3.39 -10.36
C ARG A 11 6.24 2.99 -9.66
N GLY A 12 7.38 3.27 -10.28
CA GLY A 12 8.69 2.76 -9.86
C GLY A 12 8.86 1.24 -9.99
N TRP A 13 9.93 0.73 -9.38
CA TRP A 13 10.28 -0.68 -9.26
C TRP A 13 10.15 -1.19 -7.81
N PRO A 14 9.93 -2.49 -7.61
CA PRO A 14 10.12 -3.11 -6.30
C PRO A 14 11.60 -3.06 -5.90
N GLY A 15 11.86 -2.77 -4.63
CA GLY A 15 13.21 -2.75 -4.08
C GLY A 15 13.21 -3.17 -2.61
N ARG A 16 14.30 -3.78 -2.17
CA ARG A 16 14.58 -4.08 -0.76
C ARG A 16 15.52 -3.01 -0.21
N ILE A 17 15.18 -2.46 0.96
CA ILE A 17 16.05 -1.50 1.64
C ILE A 17 17.06 -2.27 2.48
N GLU A 18 18.33 -1.95 2.34
CA GLU A 18 19.42 -2.50 3.14
C GLU A 18 20.36 -1.38 3.56
N GLY A 19 20.28 -0.96 4.83
CA GLY A 19 21.09 0.15 5.34
C GLY A 19 20.82 1.44 4.57
N ASP A 20 21.83 1.92 3.85
CA ASP A 20 21.82 3.17 3.08
C ASP A 20 21.60 2.96 1.57
N LYS A 21 21.14 1.78 1.15
CA LYS A 21 20.84 1.48 -0.25
C LYS A 21 19.48 0.80 -0.46
N VAL A 22 19.01 0.86 -1.69
CA VAL A 22 17.88 0.09 -2.22
C VAL A 22 18.37 -0.86 -3.30
N ILE A 23 18.14 -2.15 -3.09
CA ILE A 23 18.43 -3.20 -4.08
C ILE A 23 17.17 -3.39 -4.92
N GLN A 24 17.26 -3.13 -6.23
CA GLN A 24 16.17 -3.38 -7.16
C GLN A 24 15.88 -4.87 -7.27
N LEU A 25 14.60 -5.24 -7.15
CA LEU A 25 14.13 -6.62 -7.30
C LEU A 25 13.56 -6.85 -8.69
N ALA A 26 13.80 -8.04 -9.25
CA ALA A 26 13.38 -8.48 -10.58
C ALA A 26 11.88 -8.77 -10.68
N ALA A 27 11.05 -7.77 -10.39
CA ALA A 27 9.61 -7.82 -10.51
C ALA A 27 9.08 -6.49 -11.07
N GLN A 28 7.97 -6.52 -11.79
CA GLN A 28 7.37 -5.30 -12.35
C GLN A 28 6.56 -4.51 -11.32
N THR A 29 6.00 -5.20 -10.33
CA THR A 29 5.15 -4.64 -9.28
C THR A 29 5.34 -5.42 -7.98
N LEU A 30 4.96 -4.85 -6.83
CA LEU A 30 4.90 -5.62 -5.58
C LEU A 30 3.88 -6.76 -5.66
N GLN A 31 2.79 -6.60 -6.41
CA GLN A 31 1.85 -7.71 -6.64
C GLN A 31 2.53 -8.90 -7.32
N ALA A 32 3.34 -8.64 -8.37
CA ALA A 32 4.09 -9.68 -9.07
C ALA A 32 5.15 -10.31 -8.17
N PHE A 33 5.84 -9.51 -7.36
CA PHE A 33 6.78 -9.99 -6.36
C PHE A 33 6.12 -10.94 -5.35
N PHE A 34 4.96 -10.57 -4.79
CA PHE A 34 4.24 -11.43 -3.86
C PHE A 34 3.70 -12.69 -4.54
N THR A 35 3.22 -12.60 -5.77
CA THR A 35 2.77 -13.76 -6.56
C THR A 35 3.91 -14.77 -6.74
N GLY A 36 5.15 -14.29 -6.92
CA GLY A 36 6.36 -15.10 -6.99
C GLY A 36 6.87 -15.63 -5.64
N GLY A 37 6.07 -15.54 -4.57
CA GLY A 37 6.42 -16.03 -3.24
C GLY A 37 7.39 -15.13 -2.47
N GLY A 38 7.50 -13.85 -2.84
CA GLY A 38 8.40 -12.92 -2.15
C GLY A 38 9.89 -13.16 -2.43
N THR A 39 10.20 -13.89 -3.51
CA THR A 39 11.57 -14.09 -3.99
C THR A 39 11.70 -13.51 -5.39
N ALA A 40 12.78 -12.79 -5.63
CA ALA A 40 13.13 -12.26 -6.94
C ALA A 40 14.65 -12.14 -7.04
N ARG A 41 15.16 -12.19 -8.27
CA ARG A 41 16.57 -11.87 -8.51
C ARG A 41 16.83 -10.41 -8.16
N GLU A 42 18.03 -10.12 -7.71
CA GLU A 42 18.50 -8.77 -7.47
C GLU A 42 19.10 -8.19 -8.75
N HIS A 43 18.91 -6.89 -8.96
CA HIS A 43 19.44 -6.16 -10.12
C HIS A 43 20.44 -5.10 -9.68
N ALA A 44 20.14 -3.83 -9.92
CA ALA A 44 21.00 -2.72 -9.57
C ALA A 44 20.80 -2.28 -8.11
N GLU A 45 21.85 -1.72 -7.53
CA GLU A 45 21.80 -1.05 -6.23
C GLU A 45 21.78 0.46 -6.44
N TYR A 46 20.98 1.15 -5.64
CA TYR A 46 20.87 2.60 -5.65
C TYR A 46 21.10 3.13 -4.23
N PRO A 47 21.90 4.19 -4.03
CA PRO A 47 21.93 4.87 -2.74
C PRO A 47 20.52 5.32 -2.34
N LEU A 48 20.17 5.17 -1.06
CA LEU A 48 18.85 5.55 -0.54
C LEU A 48 18.56 7.05 -0.73
N ALA A 49 19.61 7.87 -0.72
CA ALA A 49 19.52 9.31 -0.98
C ALA A 49 19.17 9.63 -2.46
N ASP A 50 19.38 8.69 -3.36
CA ASP A 50 19.23 8.88 -4.82
C ASP A 50 17.95 8.21 -5.36
N VAL A 51 16.98 7.91 -4.49
CA VAL A 51 15.69 7.35 -4.88
C VAL A 51 14.52 8.18 -4.38
N VAL A 52 13.45 8.17 -5.15
CA VAL A 52 12.13 8.67 -4.76
C VAL A 52 11.24 7.47 -4.46
N PHE A 53 10.66 7.43 -3.26
CA PHE A 53 9.71 6.39 -2.92
C PHE A 53 8.38 6.59 -3.65
N ARG A 54 7.81 5.49 -4.11
CA ARG A 54 6.50 5.45 -4.78
C ARG A 54 5.55 4.59 -3.97
N ALA A 55 4.25 4.81 -4.14
CA ALA A 55 3.22 4.01 -3.49
C ALA A 55 3.52 2.50 -3.66
N PRO A 56 3.57 1.71 -2.57
CA PRO A 56 3.84 0.28 -2.64
C PRO A 56 2.95 -0.47 -3.63
N VAL A 57 1.67 -0.12 -3.68
CA VAL A 57 0.69 -0.66 -4.64
C VAL A 57 -0.07 0.51 -5.25
N LEU A 58 0.38 0.99 -6.42
CA LEU A 58 -0.24 2.14 -7.09
C LEU A 58 -1.67 1.88 -7.59
N ARG A 59 -1.97 0.63 -7.99
CA ARG A 59 -3.30 0.23 -8.47
C ARG A 59 -3.71 -1.09 -7.80
N PRO A 60 -4.21 -1.04 -6.55
CA PRO A 60 -4.69 -2.23 -5.87
C PRO A 60 -5.96 -2.75 -6.56
N PRO A 61 -6.22 -4.06 -6.59
CA PRO A 61 -7.46 -4.60 -7.16
C PRO A 61 -8.70 -4.15 -6.35
N SER A 62 -8.59 -4.10 -5.03
CA SER A 62 -9.60 -3.55 -4.12
C SER A 62 -8.99 -2.95 -2.86
N ILE A 63 -9.73 -2.05 -2.22
CA ILE A 63 -9.38 -1.43 -0.94
C ILE A 63 -10.60 -1.54 -0.03
N ARG A 64 -10.44 -2.18 1.13
CA ARG A 64 -11.48 -2.28 2.17
C ARG A 64 -10.99 -1.59 3.44
N ILE A 65 -11.68 -0.54 3.86
CA ILE A 65 -11.37 0.22 5.07
C ILE A 65 -12.33 -0.20 6.17
N PHE A 66 -11.78 -0.83 7.20
CA PHE A 66 -12.52 -1.34 8.35
C PHE A 66 -12.74 -0.26 9.41
N ASP A 67 -13.90 -0.32 10.06
CA ASP A 67 -14.20 0.46 11.25
C ASP A 67 -13.94 -0.35 12.55
N ASP A 68 -14.22 0.27 13.70
CA ASP A 68 -14.04 -0.36 15.01
C ASP A 68 -15.04 -1.52 15.26
N ALA A 69 -16.19 -1.53 14.58
CA ALA A 69 -17.21 -2.57 14.68
C ALA A 69 -16.84 -3.80 13.82
N GLY A 70 -15.88 -3.67 12.91
CA GLY A 70 -15.43 -4.73 12.00
C GLY A 70 -16.20 -4.79 10.69
N ASP A 71 -17.03 -3.78 10.38
CA ASP A 71 -17.58 -3.59 9.04
C ASP A 71 -16.58 -2.83 8.17
N PHE A 72 -16.76 -2.83 6.85
CA PHE A 72 -15.88 -2.12 5.93
C PHE A 72 -16.60 -1.38 4.81
N ALA A 73 -15.99 -0.27 4.40
CA ALA A 73 -16.34 0.43 3.17
C ALA A 73 -15.30 0.17 2.08
N PHE A 74 -15.75 0.14 0.82
CA PHE A 74 -14.85 0.17 -0.33
C PHE A 74 -14.32 1.59 -0.54
N ALA A 75 -13.02 1.70 -0.81
CA ALA A 75 -12.40 2.94 -1.25
C ALA A 75 -11.96 2.83 -2.73
N ASN A 76 -11.85 3.99 -3.38
CA ASN A 76 -11.52 4.09 -4.80
C ASN A 76 -10.05 3.70 -5.06
N PRO A 77 -9.75 2.59 -5.79
CA PRO A 77 -8.38 2.20 -6.07
C PRO A 77 -7.59 3.20 -6.93
N ALA A 78 -8.29 4.02 -7.71
CA ALA A 78 -7.67 5.05 -8.54
C ALA A 78 -7.23 6.30 -7.74
N ALA A 79 -7.54 6.36 -6.44
CA ALA A 79 -7.19 7.47 -5.56
C ALA A 79 -5.83 7.30 -4.85
N ILE A 80 -5.13 6.18 -5.08
CA ILE A 80 -3.82 5.94 -4.46
C ILE A 80 -2.78 6.94 -4.98
N LYS A 81 -2.05 7.52 -4.04
CA LYS A 81 -0.90 8.43 -4.23
C LYS A 81 0.28 7.95 -3.39
N ALA A 82 1.51 8.35 -3.73
CA ALA A 82 2.65 8.13 -2.83
C ALA A 82 2.47 8.90 -1.51
N ALA A 83 3.18 8.47 -0.47
CA ALA A 83 3.02 8.99 0.89
C ALA A 83 3.26 10.51 1.00
N ASP A 84 4.13 11.06 0.16
CA ASP A 84 4.56 12.45 0.12
C ASP A 84 3.85 13.30 -0.95
N GLU A 85 2.92 12.73 -1.70
CA GLU A 85 2.17 13.45 -2.73
C GLU A 85 1.01 14.28 -2.15
N ASP A 86 0.77 15.45 -2.75
CA ASP A 86 -0.37 16.30 -2.41
C ASP A 86 -1.71 15.60 -2.74
N PRO A 87 -2.64 15.50 -1.76
CA PRO A 87 -3.99 14.97 -2.00
C PRO A 87 -4.81 15.81 -2.99
N GLY A 88 -4.48 17.08 -3.21
CA GLY A 88 -5.06 17.94 -4.24
C GLY A 88 -6.40 18.59 -3.89
N VAL A 89 -6.94 18.34 -2.69
CA VAL A 89 -8.20 18.95 -2.21
C VAL A 89 -7.90 19.83 -0.99
N PRO A 90 -8.09 21.16 -1.10
CA PRO A 90 -7.88 22.09 0.01
C PRO A 90 -8.80 21.80 1.20
N GLY A 91 -8.27 21.95 2.43
CA GLY A 91 -9.04 21.73 3.65
C GLY A 91 -9.42 20.27 3.88
N ALA A 92 -8.71 19.32 3.24
CA ALA A 92 -8.80 17.91 3.58
C ALA A 92 -8.10 17.61 4.92
N GLU A 93 -8.71 16.75 5.70
CA GLU A 93 -8.25 16.23 6.98
C GLU A 93 -7.63 14.84 6.78
N GLN A 94 -6.67 14.49 7.64
CA GLN A 94 -5.97 13.21 7.59
C GLN A 94 -6.54 12.26 8.64
N VAL A 95 -6.82 11.03 8.21
CA VAL A 95 -7.09 9.91 9.09
C VAL A 95 -5.98 8.88 8.88
N GLU A 96 -5.10 8.75 9.86
CA GLU A 96 -4.01 7.77 9.84
C GLU A 96 -4.56 6.35 9.99
N ARG A 97 -4.05 5.44 9.17
CA ARG A 97 -4.46 4.04 9.07
C ARG A 97 -3.23 3.16 8.84
N VAL A 98 -3.43 1.87 9.00
CA VAL A 98 -2.48 0.85 8.56
C VAL A 98 -3.14 -0.02 7.49
N ALA A 99 -2.41 -0.29 6.41
CA ALA A 99 -2.86 -1.19 5.35
C ALA A 99 -2.04 -2.49 5.38
N ALA A 100 -2.74 -3.62 5.49
CA ALA A 100 -2.20 -4.92 5.12
C ALA A 100 -2.33 -5.10 3.60
N ILE A 101 -1.22 -5.41 2.94
CA ILE A 101 -1.19 -5.72 1.52
C ILE A 101 -1.30 -7.24 1.37
N ILE A 102 -2.32 -7.69 0.66
CA ILE A 102 -2.48 -9.12 0.36
C ILE A 102 -1.41 -9.57 -0.63
N GLY A 103 -0.78 -10.71 -0.35
CA GLY A 103 0.20 -11.39 -1.17
C GLY A 103 -0.36 -12.65 -1.84
N ALA A 104 0.51 -13.64 -2.06
CA ALA A 104 0.10 -14.91 -2.68
C ALA A 104 -0.89 -15.70 -1.81
N ALA A 105 -1.78 -16.44 -2.46
CA ALA A 105 -2.75 -17.34 -1.82
C ALA A 105 -3.63 -16.67 -0.73
N GLY A 106 -3.85 -15.34 -0.82
CA GLY A 106 -4.64 -14.59 0.16
C GLY A 106 -3.93 -14.32 1.49
N ALA A 107 -2.65 -14.69 1.62
CA ALA A 107 -1.85 -14.37 2.81
C ALA A 107 -1.48 -12.89 2.84
N ILE A 108 -1.10 -12.37 4.00
CA ILE A 108 -0.57 -11.01 4.12
C ILE A 108 0.87 -10.99 3.59
N GLY A 109 1.14 -10.15 2.59
CA GLY A 109 2.48 -9.92 2.03
C GLY A 109 3.29 -8.88 2.79
N GLY A 110 2.63 -7.98 3.52
CA GLY A 110 3.27 -7.00 4.39
C GLY A 110 2.32 -5.87 4.80
N PHE A 111 2.86 -4.89 5.52
CA PHE A 111 2.12 -3.76 6.06
C PHE A 111 2.75 -2.44 5.64
N THR A 112 1.92 -1.41 5.48
CA THR A 112 2.37 -0.05 5.18
C THR A 112 1.44 0.97 5.83
N PRO A 113 1.94 2.16 6.22
CA PRO A 113 1.08 3.28 6.55
C PRO A 113 0.18 3.65 5.37
N LEU A 114 -1.03 4.10 5.70
CA LEU A 114 -1.98 4.70 4.77
C LEU A 114 -2.60 5.93 5.45
N VAL A 115 -2.79 7.01 4.70
CA VAL A 115 -3.63 8.13 5.14
C VAL A 115 -4.88 8.18 4.28
N GLU A 116 -6.03 8.10 4.94
CA GLU A 116 -7.33 8.36 4.33
C GLU A 116 -7.61 9.86 4.42
N TRP A 117 -7.73 10.51 3.26
CA TRP A 117 -8.01 11.95 3.20
C TRP A 117 -9.50 12.21 3.15
N VAL A 118 -9.97 13.11 4.02
CA VAL A 118 -11.39 13.42 4.18
C VAL A 118 -11.63 14.90 3.94
N ALA A 119 -12.54 15.25 3.04
CA ALA A 119 -12.90 16.64 2.76
C ALA A 119 -14.38 16.87 3.14
N PRO A 120 -14.68 17.30 4.38
CA PRO A 120 -16.06 17.39 4.88
C PRO A 120 -16.96 18.34 4.08
N HIS A 121 -16.36 19.31 3.38
CA HIS A 121 -17.07 20.28 2.55
C HIS A 121 -17.57 19.71 1.22
N LEU A 122 -17.09 18.53 0.80
CA LEU A 122 -17.60 17.82 -0.38
C LEU A 122 -18.86 17.02 -0.03
N GLN A 123 -19.58 16.54 -1.05
CA GLN A 123 -20.85 15.83 -0.86
C GLN A 123 -20.74 14.32 -1.08
N GLY A 124 -21.29 13.53 -0.15
CA GLY A 124 -21.40 12.08 -0.28
C GLY A 124 -20.03 11.39 -0.43
N ALA A 125 -19.94 10.42 -1.36
CA ALA A 125 -18.71 9.67 -1.60
C ALA A 125 -17.50 10.56 -1.97
N LYS A 126 -17.75 11.75 -2.55
CA LYS A 126 -16.69 12.70 -2.90
C LYS A 126 -15.93 13.24 -1.71
N GLN A 127 -16.44 13.08 -0.49
CA GLN A 127 -15.70 13.41 0.73
C GLN A 127 -14.44 12.56 0.93
N ARG A 128 -14.32 11.40 0.27
CA ARG A 128 -13.24 10.42 0.52
C ARG A 128 -12.65 9.78 -0.73
N ASP A 129 -13.26 9.95 -1.91
CA ASP A 129 -12.89 9.20 -3.12
C ASP A 129 -11.71 9.78 -3.93
N PHE A 130 -11.07 10.84 -3.42
CA PHE A 130 -10.09 11.64 -4.17
C PHE A 130 -8.62 11.33 -3.84
N ALA A 131 -8.32 10.88 -2.61
CA ALA A 131 -6.93 10.59 -2.22
C ALA A 131 -6.83 9.56 -1.08
N LEU A 132 -5.92 8.61 -1.28
CA LEU A 132 -5.33 7.75 -0.26
C LEU A 132 -3.81 7.80 -0.45
N THR A 133 -3.05 8.31 0.51
CA THR A 133 -1.58 8.27 0.40
C THR A 133 -1.06 7.00 1.08
N LEU A 134 -0.21 6.25 0.38
CA LEU A 134 0.23 4.91 0.77
C LEU A 134 1.76 4.82 0.75
N GLY A 135 2.36 4.22 1.78
CA GLY A 135 3.81 3.99 1.83
C GLY A 135 4.50 4.79 2.94
N PRO A 136 5.79 5.10 2.78
CA PRO A 136 6.63 4.87 1.58
C PRO A 136 7.14 3.42 1.41
N VAL A 137 7.13 2.63 2.49
CA VAL A 137 7.78 1.30 2.57
C VAL A 137 6.79 0.24 3.04
N VAL A 138 7.13 -1.02 2.78
CA VAL A 138 6.38 -2.18 3.28
C VAL A 138 7.25 -2.93 4.26
N THR A 139 6.72 -3.16 5.46
CA THR A 139 7.31 -4.05 6.47
C THR A 139 6.78 -5.46 6.24
N THR A 140 7.65 -6.45 6.13
CA THR A 140 7.23 -7.84 5.84
C THR A 140 6.82 -8.58 7.12
N PRO A 141 5.99 -9.63 7.03
CA PRO A 141 5.46 -10.33 8.21
C PRO A 141 6.51 -10.89 9.18
N ASP A 142 7.72 -11.18 8.70
CA ASP A 142 8.85 -11.64 9.51
C ASP A 142 9.46 -10.53 10.39
N GLU A 143 9.25 -9.26 10.04
CA GLU A 143 9.61 -8.11 10.87
C GLU A 143 8.55 -7.81 11.96
N GLY A 144 7.36 -8.42 11.84
CA GLY A 144 6.28 -8.34 12.81
C GLY A 144 4.97 -7.79 12.25
N PHE A 145 3.94 -7.85 13.08
CA PHE A 145 2.60 -7.37 12.77
C PHE A 145 2.30 -6.09 13.56
N PRO A 146 1.61 -5.11 12.97
CA PRO A 146 1.10 -3.95 13.71
C PRO A 146 0.20 -4.43 14.87
N PRO A 147 0.46 -3.98 16.11
CA PRO A 147 -0.29 -4.43 17.28
C PRO A 147 -1.70 -3.86 17.32
N GLY A 148 -2.57 -4.44 18.16
CA GLY A 148 -3.90 -3.90 18.44
C GLY A 148 -4.99 -4.26 17.42
N VAL A 149 -4.65 -5.01 16.37
CA VAL A 149 -5.59 -5.44 15.31
C VAL A 149 -5.44 -6.94 15.08
N ASP A 150 -6.57 -7.66 15.05
CA ASP A 150 -6.62 -9.05 14.59
C ASP A 150 -6.70 -9.08 13.06
N TRP A 151 -5.54 -8.93 12.42
CA TRP A 151 -5.42 -8.92 10.97
C TRP A 151 -5.92 -10.21 10.32
N GLY A 152 -5.73 -11.35 10.98
CA GLY A 152 -6.21 -12.64 10.49
C GLY A 152 -7.74 -12.66 10.38
N ARG A 153 -8.43 -12.15 11.40
CA ARG A 153 -9.89 -12.00 11.37
C ARG A 153 -10.37 -11.03 10.29
N LEU A 154 -9.71 -9.88 10.11
CA LEU A 154 -10.11 -8.91 9.08
C LEU A 154 -9.94 -9.50 7.66
N VAL A 155 -8.84 -10.19 7.42
CA VAL A 155 -8.59 -10.87 6.13
C VAL A 155 -9.61 -11.99 5.90
N ALA A 156 -9.90 -12.81 6.92
CA ALA A 156 -10.89 -13.88 6.82
C ALA A 156 -12.30 -13.31 6.52
N HIS A 157 -12.70 -12.24 7.20
CA HIS A 157 -13.97 -11.57 6.95
C HIS A 157 -14.03 -10.98 5.54
N ALA A 158 -12.95 -10.30 5.12
CA ALA A 158 -12.86 -9.76 3.76
C ALA A 158 -12.91 -10.84 2.67
N ALA A 159 -12.51 -12.07 2.96
CA ALA A 159 -12.47 -13.20 2.03
C ALA A 159 -13.73 -14.08 2.04
N GLU A 160 -14.65 -13.91 2.99
CA GLU A 160 -15.76 -14.86 3.23
C GLU A 160 -16.63 -15.11 1.99
N ASN A 161 -16.82 -14.09 1.15
CA ASN A 161 -17.68 -14.14 -0.04
C ASN A 161 -16.99 -13.64 -1.32
N THR A 162 -15.66 -13.59 -1.32
CA THR A 162 -14.88 -13.04 -2.45
C THR A 162 -13.46 -13.56 -2.43
N THR A 163 -12.76 -13.43 -3.55
CA THR A 163 -11.36 -13.86 -3.67
C THR A 163 -10.46 -12.66 -3.45
N LEU A 164 -9.56 -12.75 -2.47
CA LEU A 164 -8.47 -11.79 -2.33
C LEU A 164 -7.34 -12.13 -3.29
N THR A 165 -6.76 -11.10 -3.89
CA THR A 165 -5.71 -11.16 -4.90
C THR A 165 -4.49 -10.36 -4.47
N PRO A 166 -3.28 -10.72 -4.93
CA PRO A 166 -2.09 -9.97 -4.63
C PRO A 166 -2.25 -8.47 -4.93
N GLY A 167 -1.97 -7.62 -3.94
CA GLY A 167 -2.15 -6.18 -3.98
C GLY A 167 -3.46 -5.65 -3.41
N ASP A 168 -4.43 -6.51 -3.04
CA ASP A 168 -5.60 -6.04 -2.29
C ASP A 168 -5.16 -5.38 -0.97
N LEU A 169 -5.89 -4.34 -0.57
CA LEU A 169 -5.61 -3.63 0.67
C LEU A 169 -6.72 -3.86 1.69
N ILE A 170 -6.32 -4.36 2.87
CA ILE A 170 -7.16 -4.47 4.06
C ILE A 170 -6.67 -3.43 5.06
N VAL A 171 -7.49 -2.42 5.34
CA VAL A 171 -7.07 -1.20 6.01
C VAL A 171 -7.79 -1.06 7.35
N ARG A 172 -7.06 -0.65 8.39
CA ARG A 172 -7.59 -0.42 9.74
C ARG A 172 -7.16 0.92 10.31
#